data_AF-A0A0F8ZUP0-F1
#
_entry.id   AF-A0A0F8ZUP0-F1
#
_cell.length_a   1.000
_cell.length_b   1.000
_cell.length_c   1.000
_cell.angle_alpha   90.00
_cell.angle_beta   90.00
_cell.angle_gamma   90.00
#
_symmetry.space_group_name_H-M   'P 1'
#
loop_
_entity.id
_entity.type
_entity.pdbx_description
1 polymer ?
#
loop_
_entity_poly.entity_id
_entity_poly.type
_entity_poly.pdbx_seq_one_letter_code
_entity_poly.pdbx_strand_id
1 'polypeptide(L)'
;MMKFYNFHWLLLLPLAFTSFVHANAAIVNLHLASPSTTDTPRNHYIHALLTLAFAEQGKQVNFIYSIRPMNKKRVVEEQLKANSINLAWLSLPANSYPDLHHSSHYLLRANK
;
A
#
# COMPACT_ATOMS: atom_id res chain seq x y z
N MET A 1 40.36 47.01 -36.48
CA MET A 1 41.04 46.27 -35.39
C MET A 1 39.98 45.99 -34.32
N MET A 2 39.35 44.81 -34.37
CA MET A 2 38.21 44.43 -33.50
C MET A 2 38.73 43.95 -32.15
N LYS A 3 38.20 44.52 -31.05
CA LYS A 3 38.41 44.01 -29.69
C LYS A 3 37.28 43.02 -29.37
N PHE A 4 37.61 41.74 -29.30
CA PHE A 4 36.71 40.72 -28.77
C PHE A 4 36.72 40.82 -27.24
N TYR A 5 35.62 41.27 -26.67
CA TYR A 5 35.42 41.28 -25.23
C TYR A 5 35.09 39.86 -24.75
N ASN A 6 35.82 39.42 -23.73
CA ASN A 6 35.76 38.10 -23.11
C ASN A 6 34.32 37.70 -22.69
N PHE A 7 33.67 36.90 -23.53
CA PHE A 7 32.37 36.30 -23.26
C PHE A 7 32.56 34.96 -22.55
N HIS A 8 33.13 34.98 -21.34
CA HIS A 8 33.44 33.76 -20.58
C HIS A 8 32.69 33.63 -19.25
N TRP A 9 31.83 34.60 -18.89
CA TRP A 9 31.02 34.49 -17.67
C TRP A 9 29.70 33.71 -17.87
N LEU A 10 29.23 33.52 -19.11
CA LEU A 10 27.95 32.85 -19.39
C LEU A 10 28.01 31.30 -19.37
N LEU A 11 29.17 30.72 -19.06
CA LEU A 11 29.36 29.27 -18.93
C LEU A 11 29.41 28.78 -17.46
N LEU A 12 29.05 29.63 -16.50
CA LEU A 12 28.90 29.29 -15.08
C LEU A 12 27.43 29.30 -14.65
N LEU A 13 26.57 28.62 -15.41
CA LEU A 13 25.31 28.08 -14.91
C LEU A 13 25.43 26.55 -14.86
N PRO A 14 26.29 25.98 -14.00
CA PRO A 14 26.30 24.54 -13.83
C PRO A 14 25.08 24.16 -13.01
N LEU A 15 24.24 23.31 -13.60
CA LEU A 15 23.68 22.17 -12.87
C LEU A 15 22.75 22.43 -11.66
N ALA A 16 22.13 23.60 -11.50
CA ALA A 16 21.08 23.77 -10.47
C ALA A 16 19.72 23.12 -10.83
N PHE A 17 19.64 22.40 -11.95
CA PHE A 17 18.47 21.61 -12.36
C PHE A 17 18.65 20.10 -12.13
N THR A 18 19.64 19.68 -11.34
CA THR A 18 19.70 18.27 -10.94
C THR A 18 18.75 18.03 -9.77
N SER A 19 17.70 17.27 -10.08
CA SER A 19 17.06 16.33 -9.17
C SER A 19 15.93 16.87 -8.30
N PHE A 20 14.96 17.58 -8.88
CA PHE A 20 13.57 17.29 -8.47
C PHE A 20 13.11 16.03 -9.21
N VAL A 21 13.69 14.88 -8.86
CA VAL A 21 12.93 13.64 -8.98
C VAL A 21 11.79 13.83 -7.99
N HIS A 22 10.66 14.35 -8.47
CA HIS A 22 9.40 14.22 -7.75
C HIS A 22 9.29 12.73 -7.45
N ALA A 23 9.50 12.36 -6.19
CA ALA A 23 9.02 11.10 -5.66
C ALA A 23 7.50 11.18 -5.87
N ASN A 24 7.05 10.72 -7.04
CA ASN A 24 5.65 10.47 -7.28
C ASN A 24 5.31 9.41 -6.24
N ALA A 25 4.79 9.84 -5.09
CA ALA A 25 4.24 8.98 -4.07
C ALA A 25 3.09 8.23 -4.75
N ALA A 26 3.43 7.12 -5.40
CA ALA A 26 2.51 6.38 -6.21
C ALA A 26 1.47 5.79 -5.26
N ILE A 27 0.24 6.30 -5.35
CA ILE A 27 -0.88 5.78 -4.57
C ILE A 27 -1.25 4.42 -5.17
N VAL A 28 -1.09 3.36 -4.37
CA VAL A 28 -1.50 2.01 -4.73
C VAL A 28 -2.94 1.80 -4.26
N ASN A 29 -3.85 1.60 -5.19
CA ASN A 29 -5.24 1.23 -4.89
C ASN A 29 -5.33 -0.29 -4.70
N LEU A 30 -5.59 -0.74 -3.48
CA LEU A 30 -5.86 -2.14 -3.17
C LEU A 30 -7.37 -2.37 -3.11
N HIS A 31 -7.87 -3.15 -4.06
CA HIS A 31 -9.27 -3.59 -4.08
C HIS A 31 -9.43 -4.80 -3.17
N LEU A 32 -10.26 -4.67 -2.15
CA LEU A 32 -10.42 -5.66 -1.10
C LEU A 32 -11.79 -6.33 -1.17
N ALA A 33 -11.84 -7.61 -0.81
CA ALA A 33 -13.10 -8.26 -0.51
C ALA A 33 -13.75 -7.60 0.73
N SER A 34 -15.02 -7.22 0.60
CA SER A 34 -15.78 -6.67 1.72
C SER A 34 -16.26 -7.79 2.66
N PRO A 35 -15.85 -7.78 3.94
CA PRO A 35 -16.46 -8.63 4.97
C PRO A 35 -17.87 -8.13 5.33
N SER A 36 -18.60 -8.88 6.16
CA SER A 36 -19.88 -8.40 6.71
C SER A 36 -19.73 -7.11 7.52
N THR A 37 -18.59 -6.92 8.18
CA THR A 37 -18.24 -5.73 8.96
C THR A 37 -16.80 -5.33 8.65
N THR A 38 -16.59 -4.13 8.13
CA THR A 38 -15.24 -3.62 7.82
C THR A 38 -14.49 -3.14 9.05
N ASP A 39 -15.21 -2.65 10.07
CA ASP A 39 -14.65 -2.25 11.36
C ASP A 39 -14.46 -3.47 12.27
N THR A 40 -13.31 -4.13 12.12
CA THR A 40 -12.90 -5.23 13.01
C THR A 40 -11.44 -5.06 13.41
N PRO A 41 -11.04 -5.52 14.60
CA PRO A 41 -9.63 -5.47 15.01
C PRO A 41 -8.68 -6.14 14.01
N ARG A 42 -9.13 -7.22 13.35
CA ARG A 42 -8.36 -7.89 12.30
C ARG A 42 -8.13 -6.97 11.09
N ASN A 43 -9.18 -6.31 10.60
CA ASN A 43 -9.04 -5.43 9.44
C ASN A 43 -8.18 -4.22 9.76
N HIS A 44 -8.32 -3.64 10.96
CA HIS A 44 -7.46 -2.54 11.41
C HIS A 44 -5.98 -2.95 11.46
N TYR A 45 -5.69 -4.14 11.99
CA TYR A 45 -4.34 -4.68 12.01
C TYR A 45 -3.76 -4.84 10.60
N ILE A 46 -4.52 -5.46 9.69
CA ILE A 46 -4.05 -5.67 8.30
C ILE A 46 -3.86 -4.32 7.58
N HIS A 47 -4.76 -3.37 7.76
CA HIS A 47 -4.62 -2.03 7.19
C HIS A 47 -3.35 -1.33 7.69
N ALA A 48 -3.08 -1.38 9.00
CA ALA A 48 -1.88 -0.80 9.58
C ALA A 48 -0.61 -1.45 9.04
N LEU A 49 -0.58 -2.79 8.98
CA LEU A 49 0.55 -3.56 8.45
C LEU A 49 0.82 -3.21 6.99
N LEU A 50 -0.21 -3.22 6.13
CA LEU A 50 -0.05 -2.87 4.72
C LEU A 50 0.36 -1.41 4.55
N THR A 51 -0.22 -0.49 5.32
CA THR A 51 0.16 0.94 5.28
C THR A 51 1.65 1.12 5.57
N LEU A 52 2.16 0.48 6.63
CA LEU A 52 3.58 0.50 6.97
C LEU A 52 4.42 -0.14 5.85
N ALA A 53 4.04 -1.31 5.36
CA ALA A 53 4.78 -2.03 4.31
C ALA A 53 4.89 -1.23 3.00
N PHE A 54 3.83 -0.52 2.59
CA PHE A 54 3.88 0.36 1.42
C PHE A 54 4.67 1.65 1.68
N ALA A 55 4.60 2.19 2.90
CA ALA A 55 5.37 3.38 3.29
C ALA A 55 6.89 3.15 3.24
N GLU A 56 7.36 1.95 3.63
CA GLU A 56 8.76 1.53 3.48
C GLU A 56 9.25 1.53 2.02
N GLN A 57 8.32 1.44 1.06
CA GLN A 57 8.60 1.50 -0.38
C GLN A 57 8.38 2.90 -0.97
N GLY A 58 8.16 3.92 -0.12
CA GLY A 58 7.84 5.28 -0.55
C GLY A 58 6.49 5.42 -1.24
N LYS A 59 5.55 4.50 -0.96
CA LYS A 59 4.21 4.47 -1.57
C LYS A 59 3.14 4.71 -0.52
N GLN A 60 2.04 5.33 -0.95
CA GLN A 60 0.81 5.38 -0.17
C GLN A 60 -0.12 4.26 -0.63
N VAL A 61 -0.92 3.73 0.28
CA VAL A 61 -1.94 2.72 -0.05
C VAL A 61 -3.34 3.28 0.22
N ASN A 62 -4.27 2.98 -0.69
CA ASN A 62 -5.69 3.27 -0.54
C ASN A 62 -6.47 1.96 -0.57
N PHE A 63 -7.33 1.74 0.42
CA PHE A 63 -8.12 0.52 0.56
C PHE A 63 -9.53 0.74 0.02
N ILE A 64 -9.86 0.02 -1.06
CA ILE A 64 -11.16 0.13 -1.73
C ILE A 64 -11.91 -1.19 -1.55
N TYR A 65 -12.93 -1.17 -0.68
CA TYR A 65 -13.76 -2.36 -0.47
C TYR A 65 -14.77 -2.57 -1.60
N SER A 66 -15.03 -3.84 -1.91
CA SER A 66 -16.14 -4.19 -2.80
C SER A 66 -17.50 -3.78 -2.22
N ILE A 67 -18.44 -3.43 -3.09
CA ILE A 67 -19.74 -2.86 -2.69
C ILE A 67 -20.59 -3.88 -1.90
N ARG A 68 -20.42 -5.17 -2.16
CA ARG A 68 -21.24 -6.23 -1.57
C ARG A 68 -20.39 -7.17 -0.71
N PRO A 69 -20.80 -7.50 0.53
CA PRO A 69 -20.10 -8.47 1.36
C PRO A 69 -19.91 -9.82 0.67
N MET A 70 -18.70 -10.35 0.67
CA MET A 70 -18.31 -11.58 -0.03
C MET A 70 -18.15 -12.75 0.95
N ASN A 71 -18.73 -13.90 0.62
CA ASN A 71 -18.41 -15.16 1.32
C ASN A 71 -17.12 -15.77 0.76
N LYS A 72 -16.56 -16.77 1.45
CA LYS A 72 -15.29 -17.41 1.06
C LYS A 72 -15.28 -17.90 -0.40
N LYS A 73 -16.38 -18.50 -0.88
CA LYS A 73 -16.50 -18.97 -2.26
C LYS A 73 -16.36 -17.80 -3.25
N ARG A 74 -17.12 -16.73 -3.03
CA ARG A 74 -17.12 -15.56 -3.92
C ARG A 74 -15.79 -14.81 -3.90
N VAL A 75 -15.10 -14.76 -2.75
CA VAL A 75 -13.75 -14.20 -2.68
C VAL A 75 -12.80 -14.94 -3.63
N VAL A 76 -12.79 -16.27 -3.59
CA VAL A 76 -11.92 -17.07 -4.47
C VAL A 76 -12.25 -16.86 -5.94
N GLU A 77 -13.55 -16.82 -6.29
CA GLU A 77 -14.00 -16.58 -7.66
C GLU A 77 -13.61 -15.20 -8.19
N GLU A 78 -13.75 -14.16 -7.35
CA GLU A 78 -13.45 -12.78 -7.73
C GLU A 78 -11.94 -12.52 -7.83
N GLN A 79 -11.12 -13.18 -7.02
CA GLN A 79 -9.66 -13.06 -7.07
C GLN A 79 -9.07 -13.55 -8.42
N LEU A 80 -9.78 -14.42 -9.14
CA LEU A 80 -9.38 -14.93 -10.45
C LEU A 80 -9.78 -14.02 -11.61
N LYS A 81 -10.60 -13.00 -11.37
CA LYS A 81 -11.11 -12.10 -12.41
C LYS A 81 -10.21 -10.87 -12.55
N ALA A 82 -9.98 -10.46 -13.80
CA ALA A 82 -9.35 -9.17 -14.07
C ALA A 82 -10.21 -8.03 -13.49
N ASN A 83 -9.55 -7.01 -12.92
CA ASN A 83 -10.16 -5.80 -12.38
C ASN A 83 -11.21 -6.01 -11.27
N SER A 84 -11.11 -7.11 -10.51
CA SER A 84 -11.95 -7.34 -9.33
C SER A 84 -11.18 -7.03 -8.04
N ILE A 85 -11.05 -7.99 -7.13
CA ILE A 85 -10.28 -7.83 -5.89
C ILE A 85 -8.81 -8.18 -6.11
N ASN A 86 -7.92 -7.44 -5.46
CA ASN A 86 -6.48 -7.71 -5.46
C ASN A 86 -6.06 -8.55 -4.25
N LEU A 87 -6.75 -8.41 -3.11
CA LEU A 87 -6.38 -9.06 -1.86
C LEU A 87 -7.61 -9.40 -1.02
N ALA A 88 -7.53 -10.54 -0.33
CA ALA A 88 -8.44 -10.92 0.74
C ALA A 88 -7.71 -11.76 1.79
N TRP A 89 -8.12 -11.63 3.06
CA TRP A 89 -7.62 -12.45 4.15
C TRP A 89 -8.75 -13.31 4.72
N LEU A 90 -8.57 -14.63 4.64
CA LEU A 90 -9.54 -15.62 5.06
C LEU A 90 -9.03 -16.35 6.29
N SER A 91 -9.90 -16.60 7.28
CA SER A 91 -9.54 -17.50 8.38
C SER A 91 -9.30 -18.91 7.84
N LEU A 92 -8.19 -19.49 8.28
CA LEU A 92 -8.02 -20.93 8.19
C LEU A 92 -8.95 -21.62 9.20
N PRO A 93 -9.52 -22.79 8.87
CA PRO A 93 -10.19 -23.62 9.87
C PRO A 93 -9.21 -23.94 11.00
N ALA A 94 -9.68 -23.93 12.25
CA ALA A 94 -8.85 -24.14 13.43
C ALA A 94 -8.02 -25.44 13.37
N ASN A 95 -8.55 -26.47 12.71
CA ASN A 95 -7.94 -27.79 12.66
C ASN A 95 -7.06 -28.02 11.41
N SER A 96 -6.91 -27.03 10.53
CA SER A 96 -6.16 -27.21 9.28
C SER A 96 -4.65 -27.22 9.48
N TYR A 97 -4.15 -26.58 10.54
CA TYR A 97 -2.72 -26.48 10.84
C TYR A 97 -2.53 -26.37 12.36
N PRO A 98 -2.41 -27.52 13.07
CA PRO A 98 -2.30 -27.52 14.53
C PRO A 98 -1.04 -26.82 15.05
N ASP A 99 -0.01 -26.69 14.20
CA ASP A 99 1.27 -26.07 14.55
C ASP A 99 1.29 -24.53 14.42
N LEU A 100 0.21 -23.93 13.88
CA LEU A 100 0.12 -22.47 13.79
C LEU A 100 -0.41 -21.89 15.10
N HIS A 101 0.39 -21.05 15.75
CA HIS A 101 -0.07 -20.27 16.89
C HIS A 101 -1.22 -19.34 16.49
N HIS A 102 -2.41 -19.60 17.04
CA HIS A 102 -3.57 -18.74 16.86
C HIS A 102 -3.36 -17.41 17.58
N SER A 103 -2.97 -16.37 16.86
CA SER A 103 -2.88 -15.00 17.37
C SER A 103 -4.28 -14.36 17.43
N SER A 104 -5.17 -14.90 18.26
CA SER A 104 -6.42 -14.21 18.64
C SER A 104 -6.22 -13.20 19.79
N HIS A 105 -4.97 -12.96 20.21
CA HIS A 105 -4.69 -12.00 21.26
C HIS A 105 -5.04 -10.59 20.79
N TYR A 106 -6.05 -10.01 21.43
CA TYR A 106 -6.39 -8.59 21.38
C TYR A 106 -5.10 -7.77 21.47
N LEU A 107 -4.87 -6.89 20.49
CA LEU A 107 -3.90 -5.81 20.61
C LEU A 107 -4.29 -5.01 21.84
N LEU A 108 -3.66 -5.30 22.98
CA LEU A 108 -3.73 -4.45 24.15
C LEU A 108 -3.24 -3.09 23.72
N ARG A 109 -4.16 -2.13 23.76
CA ARG A 109 -3.92 -0.70 23.63
C ARG A 109 -2.70 -0.34 24.48
N ALA A 110 -1.56 -0.12 23.84
CA ALA A 110 -0.40 0.47 24.48
C ALA A 110 -0.73 1.96 24.71
N ASN A 111 -1.43 2.23 25.80
CA ASN A 111 -1.44 3.56 26.42
C ASN A 111 -0.22 3.65 27.34
N LYS A 112 0.83 4.33 26.89
CA LYS A 112 1.52 5.40 27.61
C LYS A 112 2.66 5.97 26.79
#